data_AF-A0A354YXB2-F1
#
_entry.id   AF-A0A354YXB2-F1
#
_cell.length_a   1.000
_cell.length_b   1.000
_cell.length_c   1.000
_cell.angle_alpha   90.00
_cell.angle_beta   90.00
_cell.angle_gamma   90.00
#
_symmetry.space_group_name_H-M   'P 1'
#
loop_
_entity.id
_entity.type
_entity.pdbx_description
1 polymer ?
#
loop_
_entity_poly.entity_id
_entity_poly.type
_entity_poly.pdbx_seq_one_letter_code
_entity_poly.pdbx_strand_id
1 'polypeptide(L)'
;IGTRKVITDHSTIGIVITTDGSISDIPRDNYVSAEERVINELKELNKPFIVLLNSTRPYEKETLNLAEELSEKYEVSIIPVDAARMSTEQVYGILEEALYEFPVQEVNIKLPQWVDELEEDFWLRQNMETSIREILNAIRKVRDIDRAVEQLSDMENVSYVSLEEMNLGTGTARIEVNVPEELFYQALSEVSGFGVEGTHDIMRIMKDLSVAKREFDKIASALDEVKESGYGVVTPRLEEMFLEEPEL
;
A
#
# COMPACT_ATOMS: atom_id res chain seq x y z
N ILE A 1 41.02 1.15 3.80
CA ILE A 1 40.78 0.29 4.99
C ILE A 1 39.85 0.97 6.00
N GLY A 2 40.03 2.26 6.32
CA GLY A 2 39.18 2.97 7.30
C GLY A 2 37.71 3.15 6.89
N THR A 3 37.42 3.61 5.67
CA THR A 3 36.04 3.87 5.20
C THR A 3 35.19 2.60 5.14
N ARG A 4 35.76 1.48 4.67
CA ARG A 4 35.06 0.20 4.53
C ARG A 4 34.55 -0.34 5.88
N LYS A 5 35.32 -0.19 6.96
CA LYS A 5 34.95 -0.69 8.30
C LYS A 5 33.81 0.12 8.95
N VAL A 6 33.75 1.43 8.70
CA VAL A 6 32.70 2.30 9.26
C VAL A 6 31.37 2.10 8.53
N ILE A 7 31.41 1.90 7.21
CA ILE A 7 30.21 1.62 6.40
C ILE A 7 29.58 0.29 6.83
N THR A 8 30.35 -0.73 7.20
CA THR A 8 29.80 -2.05 7.56
C THR A 8 29.10 -2.08 8.93
N ASP A 9 29.66 -1.44 9.97
CA ASP A 9 29.27 -1.74 11.35
C ASP A 9 28.22 -0.81 12.00
N HIS A 10 28.03 0.45 11.54
CA HIS A 10 27.23 1.43 12.33
C HIS A 10 26.37 2.46 11.57
N SER A 11 26.37 2.47 10.24
CA SER A 11 25.61 3.48 9.47
C SER A 11 24.27 2.95 8.97
N THR A 12 23.19 3.61 9.37
CA THR A 12 21.80 3.41 8.89
C THR A 12 21.57 4.05 7.51
N ILE A 13 22.33 5.10 7.16
CA ILE A 13 22.29 5.78 5.87
C ILE A 13 23.71 6.13 5.37
N GLY A 14 23.93 6.03 4.05
CA GLY A 14 25.12 6.51 3.37
C GLY A 14 24.91 7.87 2.71
N ILE A 15 25.86 8.79 2.84
CA ILE A 15 25.90 10.02 2.01
C ILE A 15 27.23 9.99 1.26
N VAL A 16 27.16 9.89 -0.06
CA VAL A 16 28.33 9.96 -0.94
C VAL A 16 28.46 11.38 -1.44
N ILE A 17 29.66 11.97 -1.33
CA ILE A 17 29.93 13.31 -1.86
C ILE A 17 30.89 13.16 -3.04
N THR A 18 30.45 13.59 -4.21
CA THR A 18 31.24 13.64 -5.45
C THR A 18 31.35 15.08 -5.94
N THR A 19 32.08 15.34 -7.02
CA THR A 19 32.25 16.68 -7.59
C THR A 19 32.16 16.68 -9.11
N ASP A 20 31.69 17.79 -9.66
CA ASP A 20 31.73 18.09 -11.09
C ASP A 20 33.13 18.56 -11.58
N GLY A 21 34.09 18.68 -10.65
CA GLY A 21 35.45 19.17 -10.94
C GLY A 21 35.60 20.69 -10.82
N SER A 22 34.53 21.42 -10.44
CA SER A 22 34.57 22.88 -10.28
C SER A 22 35.22 23.35 -8.97
N ILE A 23 35.45 22.42 -8.03
CA ILE A 23 35.84 22.72 -6.64
C ILE A 23 37.35 22.59 -6.40
N SER A 24 38.03 21.77 -7.20
CA SER A 24 39.45 21.49 -7.01
C SER A 24 40.18 21.49 -8.35
N ASP A 25 41.51 21.50 -8.30
CA ASP A 25 42.35 21.37 -9.50
C ASP A 25 42.32 19.96 -10.12
N ILE A 26 41.56 19.04 -9.55
CA ILE A 26 41.41 17.66 -10.03
C ILE A 26 40.23 17.60 -11.00
N PRO A 27 40.44 17.22 -12.27
CA PRO A 27 39.35 17.06 -13.23
C PRO A 27 38.42 15.90 -12.85
N ARG A 28 37.15 16.02 -13.26
CA ARG A 28 36.08 15.06 -12.95
C ARG A 28 36.43 13.61 -13.30
N ASP A 29 37.12 13.38 -14.43
CA ASP A 29 37.50 12.05 -14.90
C ASP A 29 38.24 11.22 -13.84
N ASN A 30 39.00 11.89 -12.97
CA ASN A 30 39.75 11.23 -11.90
C ASN A 30 38.85 10.76 -10.74
N TYR A 31 37.65 11.33 -10.59
CA TYR A 31 36.68 10.95 -9.56
C TYR A 31 35.77 9.80 -9.99
N VAL A 32 35.50 9.66 -11.29
CA VAL A 32 34.54 8.67 -11.82
C VAL A 32 34.84 7.25 -11.34
N SER A 33 36.10 6.82 -11.42
CA SER A 33 36.48 5.45 -10.99
C SER A 33 36.28 5.20 -9.49
N ALA A 34 36.48 6.22 -8.66
CA ALA A 34 36.29 6.12 -7.21
C ALA A 34 34.81 6.20 -6.84
N GLU A 35 34.06 7.07 -7.51
CA GLU A 35 32.60 7.21 -7.42
C GLU A 35 31.91 5.88 -7.74
N GLU A 36 32.17 5.30 -8.92
CA GLU A 36 31.60 4.03 -9.36
C GLU A 36 31.85 2.91 -8.34
N ARG A 37 33.09 2.82 -7.83
CA ARG A 37 33.44 1.81 -6.83
C ARG A 37 32.64 1.98 -5.53
N VAL A 38 32.52 3.20 -5.02
CA VAL A 38 31.80 3.45 -3.75
C VAL A 38 30.30 3.22 -3.91
N ILE A 39 29.72 3.67 -5.03
CA ILE A 39 28.30 3.44 -5.34
C ILE A 39 28.01 1.94 -5.44
N ASN A 40 28.86 1.17 -6.13
CA ASN A 40 28.70 -0.27 -6.25
C ASN A 40 28.86 -0.99 -4.90
N GLU A 41 29.84 -0.59 -4.07
CA GLU A 41 29.99 -1.14 -2.72
C GLU A 41 28.74 -0.87 -1.86
N LEU A 42 28.12 0.33 -1.96
CA LEU A 42 26.90 0.65 -1.22
C LEU A 42 25.68 -0.10 -1.72
N LYS A 43 25.55 -0.28 -3.04
CA LYS A 43 24.52 -1.12 -3.66
C LYS A 43 24.64 -2.59 -3.22
N GLU A 44 25.85 -3.16 -3.24
CA GLU A 44 26.09 -4.54 -2.78
C GLU A 44 25.73 -4.73 -1.30
N LEU A 45 25.89 -3.70 -0.49
CA LEU A 45 25.53 -3.71 0.93
C LEU A 45 24.03 -3.48 1.18
N ASN A 46 23.21 -3.21 0.15
CA ASN A 46 21.79 -2.85 0.26
C ASN A 46 21.53 -1.73 1.28
N LYS A 47 22.47 -0.79 1.43
CA LYS A 47 22.29 0.35 2.32
C LYS A 47 21.62 1.49 1.56
N PRO A 48 20.63 2.18 2.13
CA PRO A 48 20.09 3.38 1.50
C PRO A 48 21.17 4.47 1.47
N PHE A 49 21.33 5.13 0.33
CA PHE A 49 22.27 6.24 0.19
C PHE A 49 21.83 7.27 -0.84
N ILE A 50 22.29 8.50 -0.64
CA ILE A 50 22.16 9.60 -1.60
C ILE A 50 23.54 10.05 -2.06
N VAL A 51 23.60 10.63 -3.26
CA VAL A 51 24.83 11.22 -3.80
C VAL A 51 24.68 12.74 -3.87
N LEU A 52 25.57 13.46 -3.21
CA LEU A 52 25.67 14.91 -3.31
C LEU A 52 26.73 15.25 -4.36
N LEU A 53 26.29 15.89 -5.44
CA LEU A 53 27.16 16.41 -6.48
C LEU A 53 27.61 17.82 -6.08
N ASN A 54 28.79 17.91 -5.47
CA ASN A 54 29.33 19.18 -5.00
C ASN A 54 29.86 20.00 -6.18
N SER A 55 29.26 21.17 -6.38
CA SER A 55 29.62 22.12 -7.44
C SER A 55 29.60 23.55 -6.90
N THR A 56 30.47 24.41 -7.43
CA THR A 56 30.38 25.87 -7.21
C THR A 56 29.17 26.50 -7.90
N ARG A 57 28.53 25.77 -8.83
CA ARG A 57 27.41 26.22 -9.65
C ARG A 57 26.33 25.13 -9.76
N PRO A 58 25.66 24.80 -8.63
CA PRO A 58 24.71 23.69 -8.58
C PRO A 58 23.47 23.87 -9.47
N TYR A 59 23.11 25.12 -9.81
CA TYR A 59 21.94 25.45 -10.61
C TYR A 59 22.23 25.68 -12.09
N GLU A 60 23.48 25.52 -12.53
CA GLU A 60 23.79 25.61 -13.95
C GLU A 60 23.30 24.38 -14.70
N LYS A 61 22.88 24.59 -15.95
CA LYS A 61 22.32 23.52 -16.79
C LYS A 61 23.28 22.35 -16.98
N GLU A 62 24.58 22.62 -17.07
CA GLU A 62 25.60 21.58 -17.19
C GLU A 62 25.63 20.66 -15.97
N THR A 63 25.59 21.23 -14.76
CA THR A 63 25.57 20.47 -13.50
C THR A 63 24.27 19.70 -13.31
N LEU A 64 23.13 20.28 -13.70
CA LEU A 64 21.82 19.62 -13.62
C LEU A 64 21.74 18.43 -14.59
N ASN A 65 22.15 18.62 -15.84
CA ASN A 65 22.21 17.53 -16.83
C ASN A 65 23.13 16.40 -16.34
N LEU A 66 24.26 16.75 -15.72
CA LEU A 66 25.18 15.77 -15.16
C LEU A 66 24.57 15.00 -13.99
N ALA A 67 23.81 15.67 -13.13
CA ALA A 67 23.09 15.01 -12.05
C ALA A 67 22.02 14.05 -12.59
N GLU A 68 21.28 14.44 -13.63
CA GLU A 68 20.31 13.58 -14.32
C GLU A 68 20.97 12.35 -14.95
N GLU A 69 22.07 12.54 -15.71
CA GLU A 69 22.81 11.45 -16.34
C GLU A 69 23.30 10.41 -15.32
N LEU A 70 23.87 10.89 -14.20
CA LEU A 70 24.34 10.00 -13.14
C LEU A 70 23.18 9.35 -12.38
N SER A 71 22.05 10.05 -12.22
CA SER A 71 20.86 9.53 -11.56
C SER A 71 20.28 8.37 -12.35
N GLU A 72 20.20 8.50 -13.68
CA GLU A 72 19.80 7.41 -14.57
C GLU A 72 20.82 6.27 -14.58
N LYS A 73 22.13 6.59 -14.68
CA LYS A 73 23.20 5.59 -14.73
C LYS A 73 23.25 4.72 -13.48
N TYR A 74 23.06 5.33 -12.32
CA TYR A 74 23.22 4.65 -11.04
C TYR A 74 21.89 4.34 -10.34
N GLU A 75 20.74 4.76 -10.86
CA GLU A 75 19.41 4.52 -10.25
C GLU A 75 19.35 4.97 -8.77
N VAL A 76 19.95 6.13 -8.47
CA VAL A 76 20.01 6.73 -7.11
C VAL A 76 19.75 8.23 -7.18
N SER A 77 19.20 8.80 -6.11
CA SER A 77 19.00 10.25 -6.02
C SER A 77 20.34 11.01 -5.97
N ILE A 78 20.50 11.96 -6.89
CA ILE A 78 21.70 12.81 -7.01
C ILE A 78 21.30 14.27 -6.87
N ILE A 79 21.86 14.93 -5.86
CA ILE A 79 21.48 16.30 -5.48
C ILE A 79 22.68 17.21 -5.73
N PRO A 80 22.62 18.11 -6.72
CA PRO A 80 23.65 19.11 -6.94
C PRO A 80 23.59 20.18 -5.87
N VAL A 81 24.71 20.41 -5.19
CA VAL A 81 24.80 21.37 -4.06
C VAL A 81 26.13 22.10 -4.07
N ASP A 82 26.12 23.35 -3.56
CA ASP A 82 27.36 24.01 -3.15
C ASP A 82 27.54 23.78 -1.65
N ALA A 83 28.39 22.81 -1.30
CA ALA A 83 28.59 22.44 0.10
C ALA A 83 29.23 23.57 0.94
N ALA A 84 29.90 24.54 0.31
CA ALA A 84 30.52 25.66 1.01
C ALA A 84 29.51 26.77 1.34
N ARG A 85 28.40 26.85 0.60
CA ARG A 85 27.38 27.91 0.75
C ARG A 85 25.99 27.36 1.10
N MET A 86 25.92 26.11 1.57
CA MET A 86 24.66 25.45 1.87
C MET A 86 23.93 26.14 3.01
N SER A 87 22.64 26.44 2.79
CA SER A 87 21.74 26.94 3.83
C SER A 87 21.19 25.80 4.69
N THR A 88 20.68 26.12 5.88
CA THR A 88 20.03 25.13 6.75
C THR A 88 18.81 24.49 6.07
N GLU A 89 18.07 25.23 5.26
CA GLU A 89 16.92 24.71 4.50
C GLU A 89 17.36 23.65 3.47
N GLN A 90 18.49 23.88 2.78
CA GLN A 90 19.04 22.89 1.85
C GLN A 90 19.50 21.63 2.57
N VAL A 91 20.08 21.75 3.77
CA VAL A 91 20.43 20.57 4.59
C VAL A 91 19.18 19.77 4.95
N TYR A 92 18.09 20.44 5.36
CA TYR A 92 16.84 19.74 5.66
C TYR A 92 16.27 19.03 4.43
N GLY A 93 16.28 19.66 3.25
CA GLY A 93 15.85 19.01 2.01
C GLY A 93 16.71 17.79 1.64
N ILE A 94 18.02 17.87 1.84
CA ILE A 94 18.93 16.72 1.63
C ILE A 94 18.58 15.56 2.58
N LEU A 95 18.32 15.87 3.85
CA LEU A 95 17.94 14.85 4.85
C LEU A 95 16.59 14.22 4.52
N GLU A 96 15.64 15.01 4.04
CA GLU A 96 14.33 14.53 3.59
C GLU A 96 14.46 13.58 2.38
N GLU A 97 15.19 13.97 1.34
CA GLU A 97 15.50 13.09 0.19
C GLU A 97 16.20 11.80 0.62
N ALA A 98 17.11 11.92 1.59
CA ALA A 98 17.78 10.77 2.21
C ALA A 98 16.79 9.79 2.87
N LEU A 99 15.72 10.30 3.49
CA LEU A 99 14.69 9.46 4.12
C LEU A 99 13.82 8.75 3.08
N TYR A 100 13.60 9.34 1.90
CA TYR A 100 12.85 8.71 0.82
C TYR A 100 13.59 7.53 0.15
N GLU A 101 14.91 7.46 0.28
CA GLU A 101 15.73 6.33 -0.19
C GLU A 101 15.68 5.10 0.72
N PHE A 102 15.04 5.19 1.89
CA PHE A 102 14.93 4.05 2.78
C PHE A 102 14.10 2.93 2.17
N PRO A 103 14.48 1.66 2.42
CA PRO A 103 13.67 0.53 2.00
C PRO A 103 12.34 0.51 2.77
N VAL A 104 11.26 0.18 2.07
CA VAL A 104 9.95 -0.04 2.70
C VAL A 104 9.97 -1.41 3.38
N GLN A 105 9.59 -1.45 4.66
CA GLN A 105 9.48 -2.70 5.41
C GLN A 105 8.07 -3.28 5.38
N GLU A 106 7.06 -2.41 5.45
CA GLU A 106 5.67 -2.84 5.56
C GLU A 106 4.75 -1.86 4.83
N VAL A 107 3.88 -2.40 3.98
CA VAL A 107 2.79 -1.65 3.35
C VAL A 107 1.49 -2.28 3.77
N ASN A 108 0.70 -1.53 4.53
CA ASN A 108 -0.62 -1.93 4.96
C ASN A 108 -1.65 -1.33 4.00
N ILE A 109 -2.37 -2.20 3.29
CA ILE A 109 -3.46 -1.79 2.40
C ILE A 109 -4.78 -2.13 3.08
N LYS A 110 -5.62 -1.12 3.23
CA LYS A 110 -6.93 -1.23 3.84
C LYS A 110 -7.98 -1.22 2.74
N LEU A 111 -8.64 -2.35 2.57
CA LEU A 111 -9.78 -2.51 1.68
C LEU A 111 -11.09 -2.17 2.42
N PRO A 112 -12.18 -1.91 1.69
CA PRO A 112 -13.50 -1.79 2.31
C PRO A 112 -13.88 -3.12 2.97
N GLN A 113 -14.39 -3.06 4.20
CA GLN A 113 -14.68 -4.25 5.02
C GLN A 113 -15.58 -5.29 4.33
N TRP A 114 -16.49 -4.85 3.47
CA TRP A 114 -17.37 -5.77 2.75
C TRP A 114 -16.64 -6.61 1.70
N VAL A 115 -15.50 -6.13 1.17
CA VAL A 115 -14.65 -6.89 0.24
C VAL A 115 -13.98 -8.05 0.97
N ASP A 116 -13.58 -7.83 2.24
CA ASP A 116 -12.96 -8.86 3.08
C ASP A 116 -13.94 -10.00 3.43
N GLU A 117 -15.25 -9.70 3.45
CA GLU A 117 -16.33 -10.67 3.69
C GLU A 117 -16.69 -11.51 2.45
N LEU A 118 -16.20 -11.14 1.25
CA LEU A 118 -16.39 -11.94 0.04
C LEU A 118 -15.53 -13.22 0.10
N GLU A 119 -15.99 -14.29 -0.53
CA GLU A 119 -15.19 -15.52 -0.67
C GLU A 119 -13.85 -15.23 -1.38
N GLU A 120 -12.79 -15.94 -0.99
CA GLU A 120 -11.45 -15.77 -1.57
C GLU A 120 -11.42 -15.98 -3.09
N ASP A 121 -12.31 -16.84 -3.59
CA ASP A 121 -12.45 -17.14 -5.03
C ASP A 121 -13.34 -16.16 -5.78
N PHE A 122 -13.91 -15.15 -5.10
CA PHE A 122 -14.75 -14.16 -5.75
C PHE A 122 -13.90 -13.27 -6.66
N TRP A 123 -14.35 -13.08 -7.92
CA TRP A 123 -13.57 -12.43 -8.97
C TRP A 123 -13.07 -11.03 -8.59
N LEU A 124 -13.88 -10.24 -7.87
CA LEU A 124 -13.49 -8.89 -7.44
C LEU A 124 -12.35 -8.93 -6.44
N ARG A 125 -12.45 -9.82 -5.45
CA ARG A 125 -11.41 -10.01 -4.42
C ARG A 125 -10.13 -10.53 -5.05
N GLN A 126 -10.21 -11.55 -5.91
CA GLN A 126 -9.04 -12.08 -6.63
C GLN A 126 -8.35 -11.03 -7.50
N ASN A 127 -9.10 -10.24 -8.26
CA ASN A 127 -8.56 -9.21 -9.13
C ASN A 127 -7.87 -8.10 -8.34
N MET A 128 -8.48 -7.66 -7.23
CA MET A 128 -7.90 -6.65 -6.35
C MET A 128 -6.63 -7.17 -5.67
N GLU A 129 -6.67 -8.36 -5.06
CA GLU A 129 -5.51 -8.94 -4.39
C GLU A 129 -4.35 -9.19 -5.36
N THR A 130 -4.62 -9.66 -6.58
CA THR A 130 -3.60 -9.91 -7.59
C THR A 130 -2.93 -8.61 -8.02
N SER A 131 -3.72 -7.61 -8.39
CA SER A 131 -3.22 -6.30 -8.80
C SER A 131 -2.42 -5.62 -7.68
N ILE A 132 -2.93 -5.70 -6.44
CA ILE A 132 -2.23 -5.17 -5.26
C ILE A 132 -0.88 -5.86 -5.07
N ARG A 133 -0.82 -7.20 -5.15
CA ARG A 133 0.45 -7.94 -5.01
C ARG A 133 1.45 -7.56 -6.10
N GLU A 134 1.01 -7.37 -7.34
CA GLU A 134 1.87 -6.94 -8.44
C GLU A 134 2.49 -5.56 -8.17
N ILE A 135 1.67 -4.60 -7.71
CA ILE A 135 2.13 -3.25 -7.38
C ILE A 135 3.08 -3.28 -6.19
N LEU A 136 2.74 -4.01 -5.12
CA LEU A 136 3.59 -4.17 -3.94
C LEU A 136 4.96 -4.77 -4.26
N ASN A 137 5.04 -5.70 -5.21
CA ASN A 137 6.32 -6.29 -5.64
C ASN A 137 7.24 -5.30 -6.36
N ALA A 138 6.68 -4.22 -6.92
CA ALA A 138 7.46 -3.16 -7.55
C ALA A 138 8.03 -2.14 -6.55
N ILE A 139 7.44 -2.04 -5.35
CA ILE A 139 7.86 -1.10 -4.31
C ILE A 139 9.15 -1.60 -3.67
N ARG A 140 10.21 -0.79 -3.71
CA ARG A 140 11.47 -1.07 -3.00
C ARG A 140 11.79 0.01 -1.98
N LYS A 141 11.53 1.27 -2.34
CA LYS A 141 11.86 2.45 -1.55
C LYS A 141 10.61 3.23 -1.19
N VAL A 142 10.70 4.06 -0.15
CA VAL A 142 9.56 4.89 0.29
C VAL A 142 9.06 5.79 -0.85
N ARG A 143 9.97 6.34 -1.66
CA ARG A 143 9.62 7.11 -2.86
C ARG A 143 8.74 6.37 -3.87
N ASP A 144 8.81 5.04 -3.92
CA ASP A 144 8.02 4.24 -4.86
C ASP A 144 6.54 4.15 -4.42
N ILE A 145 6.22 4.48 -3.16
CA ILE A 145 4.86 4.44 -2.63
C ILE A 145 3.96 5.43 -3.34
N ASP A 146 4.44 6.64 -3.64
CA ASP A 146 3.65 7.64 -4.35
C ASP A 146 3.24 7.13 -5.73
N ARG A 147 4.19 6.52 -6.45
CA ARG A 147 3.92 5.88 -7.74
C ARG A 147 2.96 4.69 -7.61
N ALA A 148 3.08 3.90 -6.53
CA ALA A 148 2.17 2.80 -6.27
C ALA A 148 0.73 3.29 -6.01
N VAL A 149 0.57 4.40 -5.28
CA VAL A 149 -0.74 5.04 -5.04
C VAL A 149 -1.38 5.52 -6.34
N GLU A 150 -0.59 6.11 -7.24
CA GLU A 150 -1.07 6.48 -8.59
C GLU A 150 -1.51 5.24 -9.38
N GLN A 151 -0.69 4.19 -9.42
CA GLN A 151 -1.03 2.95 -10.13
C GLN A 151 -2.28 2.26 -9.57
N LEU A 152 -2.47 2.27 -8.24
CA LEU A 152 -3.67 1.75 -7.61
C LEU A 152 -4.91 2.59 -7.95
N SER A 153 -4.74 3.91 -8.08
CA SER A 153 -5.83 4.84 -8.43
C SER A 153 -6.31 4.68 -9.87
N ASP A 154 -5.43 4.24 -10.78
CA ASP A 154 -5.76 4.00 -12.19
C ASP A 154 -6.51 2.67 -12.43
N MET A 155 -6.72 1.85 -11.40
CA MET A 155 -7.43 0.58 -11.53
C MET A 155 -8.94 0.78 -11.74
N GLU A 156 -9.54 0.04 -12.68
CA GLU A 156 -10.98 0.12 -12.99
C GLU A 156 -11.89 -0.22 -11.79
N ASN A 157 -11.42 -1.07 -10.88
CA ASN A 157 -12.17 -1.50 -9.70
C ASN A 157 -12.00 -0.57 -8.49
N VAL A 158 -11.30 0.55 -8.66
CA VAL A 158 -10.96 1.49 -7.59
C VAL A 158 -11.56 2.85 -7.90
N SER A 159 -12.18 3.46 -6.89
CA SER A 159 -12.76 4.80 -6.96
C SER A 159 -11.73 5.85 -6.55
N TYR A 160 -11.05 5.60 -5.42
CA TYR A 160 -10.07 6.52 -4.87
C TYR A 160 -9.10 5.77 -3.96
N VAL A 161 -7.84 6.21 -3.97
CA VAL A 161 -6.78 5.73 -3.09
C VAL A 161 -6.21 6.90 -2.30
N SER A 162 -6.04 6.73 -1.00
CA SER A 162 -5.37 7.70 -0.15
C SER A 162 -4.26 7.07 0.67
N LEU A 163 -3.13 7.77 0.74
CA LEU A 163 -2.10 7.51 1.73
C LEU A 163 -2.55 8.12 3.07
N GLU A 164 -2.94 7.28 4.03
CA GLU A 164 -3.36 7.74 5.37
C GLU A 164 -2.16 8.17 6.21
N GLU A 165 -1.10 7.35 6.23
CA GLU A 165 0.05 7.54 7.09
C GLU A 165 1.30 6.93 6.45
N MET A 166 2.43 7.63 6.57
CA MET A 166 3.74 7.14 6.16
C MET A 166 4.76 7.47 7.24
N ASN A 167 5.45 6.45 7.73
CA ASN A 167 6.54 6.60 8.69
C ASN A 167 7.86 6.30 8.01
N LEU A 168 8.61 7.37 7.70
CA LEU A 168 9.92 7.31 7.06
C LEU A 168 11.00 6.66 7.95
N GLY A 169 10.83 6.70 9.28
CA GLY A 169 11.77 6.13 10.24
C GLY A 169 11.67 4.62 10.37
N THR A 170 10.46 4.06 10.27
CA THR A 170 10.21 2.61 10.30
C THR A 170 10.02 2.01 8.91
N GLY A 171 9.85 2.83 7.87
CA GLY A 171 9.57 2.37 6.51
C GLY A 171 8.19 1.71 6.40
N THR A 172 7.21 2.18 7.18
CA THR A 172 5.85 1.63 7.20
C THR A 172 4.86 2.60 6.59
N ALA A 173 4.00 2.13 5.68
CA ALA A 173 2.98 2.96 5.03
C ALA A 173 1.59 2.34 5.14
N ARG A 174 0.57 3.20 5.23
CA ARG A 174 -0.85 2.84 5.26
C ARG A 174 -1.58 3.49 4.10
N ILE A 175 -2.16 2.65 3.27
CA ILE A 175 -2.90 3.04 2.06
C ILE A 175 -4.34 2.56 2.21
N GLU A 176 -5.30 3.46 2.05
CA GLU A 176 -6.73 3.13 2.02
C GLU A 176 -7.21 3.13 0.58
N VAL A 177 -7.89 2.05 0.19
CA VAL A 177 -8.44 1.86 -1.16
C VAL A 177 -9.96 1.83 -1.06
N ASN A 178 -10.62 2.66 -1.84
CA ASN A 178 -12.08 2.69 -1.93
C ASN A 178 -12.54 2.09 -3.25
N VAL A 179 -13.57 1.25 -3.17
CA VAL A 179 -14.19 0.59 -4.33
C VAL A 179 -15.46 1.35 -4.72
N PRO A 180 -15.77 1.52 -6.02
CA PRO A 180 -17.01 2.14 -6.49
C PRO A 180 -18.27 1.46 -5.91
N GLU A 181 -19.29 2.25 -5.56
CA GLU A 181 -20.55 1.72 -5.02
C GLU A 181 -21.26 0.76 -5.99
N GLU A 182 -21.10 0.96 -7.30
CA GLU A 182 -21.69 0.09 -8.33
C GLU A 182 -21.18 -1.35 -8.20
N LEU A 183 -19.89 -1.53 -7.90
CA LEU A 183 -19.29 -2.84 -7.70
C LEU A 183 -19.75 -3.50 -6.40
N PHE A 184 -20.08 -2.71 -5.37
CA PHE A 184 -20.70 -3.24 -4.16
C PHE A 184 -22.08 -3.86 -4.45
N TYR A 185 -22.93 -3.16 -5.20
CA TYR A 185 -24.25 -3.67 -5.56
C TYR A 185 -24.17 -4.87 -6.51
N GLN A 186 -23.23 -4.85 -7.45
CA GLN A 186 -22.97 -6.00 -8.32
C GLN A 186 -22.52 -7.22 -7.53
N ALA A 187 -21.52 -7.06 -6.65
CA ALA A 187 -21.02 -8.16 -5.83
C ALA A 187 -22.11 -8.72 -4.91
N LEU A 188 -22.90 -7.85 -4.28
CA LEU A 188 -24.03 -8.27 -3.45
C LEU A 188 -25.09 -9.02 -4.26
N SER A 189 -25.36 -8.60 -5.49
CA SER A 189 -26.31 -9.29 -6.37
C SER A 189 -25.84 -10.69 -6.75
N GLU A 190 -24.56 -10.83 -7.06
CA GLU A 190 -23.96 -12.12 -7.43
C GLU A 190 -23.90 -13.08 -6.24
N VAL A 191 -23.48 -12.60 -5.06
CA VAL A 191 -23.39 -13.42 -3.84
C VAL A 191 -24.77 -13.82 -3.32
N SER A 192 -25.73 -12.89 -3.32
CA SER A 192 -27.05 -13.14 -2.76
C SER A 192 -28.02 -13.82 -3.75
N GLY A 193 -27.73 -13.75 -5.05
CA GLY A 193 -28.62 -14.20 -6.12
C GLY A 193 -29.86 -13.31 -6.32
N PHE A 194 -29.98 -12.20 -5.59
CA PHE A 194 -31.05 -11.22 -5.74
C PHE A 194 -30.58 -10.04 -6.58
N GLY A 195 -31.46 -9.45 -7.39
CA GLY A 195 -31.14 -8.20 -8.08
C GLY A 195 -31.06 -7.03 -7.10
N VAL A 196 -29.88 -6.43 -6.95
CA VAL A 196 -29.64 -5.25 -6.13
C VAL A 196 -29.12 -4.13 -7.04
N GLU A 197 -29.93 -3.07 -7.22
CA GLU A 197 -29.54 -1.88 -7.98
C GLU A 197 -29.24 -0.68 -7.06
N GLY A 198 -29.60 -0.78 -5.78
CA GLY A 198 -29.23 0.23 -4.79
C GLY A 198 -29.64 -0.11 -3.36
N THR A 199 -29.41 0.85 -2.45
CA THR A 199 -29.62 0.66 -1.01
C THR A 199 -31.07 0.31 -0.64
N HIS A 200 -32.04 0.78 -1.42
CA HIS A 200 -33.46 0.51 -1.20
C HIS A 200 -33.81 -0.97 -1.41
N ASP A 201 -33.16 -1.64 -2.37
CA ASP A 201 -33.34 -3.07 -2.61
C ASP A 201 -32.76 -3.89 -1.47
N ILE A 202 -31.58 -3.51 -0.98
CA ILE A 202 -30.95 -4.14 0.20
C ILE A 202 -31.91 -4.09 1.39
N MET A 203 -32.53 -2.94 1.64
CA MET A 203 -33.45 -2.79 2.77
C MET A 203 -34.72 -3.62 2.62
N ARG A 204 -35.24 -3.76 1.39
CA ARG A 204 -36.38 -4.62 1.08
C ARG A 204 -36.02 -6.10 1.30
N ILE A 205 -34.91 -6.55 0.71
CA ILE A 205 -34.43 -7.93 0.82
C ILE A 205 -34.14 -8.28 2.28
N MET A 206 -33.49 -7.41 3.04
CA MET A 206 -33.21 -7.65 4.47
C MET A 206 -34.48 -7.74 5.31
N LYS A 207 -35.52 -6.95 4.99
CA LYS A 207 -36.82 -7.05 5.66
C LYS A 207 -37.48 -8.40 5.37
N ASP A 208 -37.49 -8.83 4.12
CA ASP A 208 -38.10 -10.10 3.70
C ASP A 208 -37.32 -11.29 4.27
N LEU A 209 -35.97 -11.24 4.23
CA LEU A 209 -35.08 -12.24 4.83
C LEU A 209 -35.21 -12.30 6.34
N SER A 210 -35.44 -11.18 7.03
CA SER A 210 -35.62 -11.17 8.48
C SER A 210 -36.89 -11.92 8.90
N VAL A 211 -37.99 -11.71 8.17
CA VAL A 211 -39.25 -12.46 8.38
C VAL A 211 -39.03 -13.93 8.06
N ALA A 212 -38.45 -14.23 6.90
CA ALA A 212 -38.19 -15.61 6.47
C ALA A 212 -37.28 -16.35 7.47
N LYS A 213 -36.21 -15.70 7.94
CA LYS A 213 -35.28 -16.26 8.94
C LYS A 213 -35.98 -16.53 10.26
N ARG A 214 -36.81 -15.62 10.75
CA ARG A 214 -37.55 -15.84 12.01
C ARG A 214 -38.48 -17.05 11.93
N GLU A 215 -39.18 -17.21 10.81
CA GLU A 215 -40.04 -18.37 10.60
C GLU A 215 -39.23 -19.66 10.38
N PHE A 216 -38.12 -19.59 9.65
CA PHE A 216 -37.19 -20.71 9.47
C PHE A 216 -36.58 -21.16 10.80
N ASP A 217 -36.13 -20.23 11.65
CA ASP A 217 -35.56 -20.51 12.97
C ASP A 217 -36.54 -21.21 13.92
N LYS A 218 -37.86 -21.16 13.66
CA LYS A 218 -38.86 -21.93 14.42
C LYS A 218 -38.86 -23.40 14.03
N ILE A 219 -38.60 -23.69 12.76
CA ILE A 219 -38.66 -25.04 12.19
C ILE A 219 -37.27 -25.67 11.98
N ALA A 220 -36.20 -24.89 12.13
CA ALA A 220 -34.82 -25.33 11.87
C ALA A 220 -34.44 -26.60 12.66
N SER A 221 -34.75 -26.64 13.96
CA SER A 221 -34.49 -27.81 14.80
C SER A 221 -35.25 -29.05 14.34
N ALA A 222 -36.51 -28.88 13.94
CA ALA A 222 -37.32 -29.97 13.42
C ALA A 222 -36.84 -30.46 12.05
N LEU A 223 -36.34 -29.55 11.20
CA LEU A 223 -35.75 -29.89 9.91
C LEU A 223 -34.47 -30.71 10.07
N ASP A 224 -33.65 -30.40 11.06
CA ASP A 224 -32.44 -31.18 11.37
C ASP A 224 -32.81 -32.56 11.93
N GLU A 225 -33.82 -32.66 12.81
CA GLU A 225 -34.35 -33.96 13.30
C GLU A 225 -34.87 -34.84 12.14
N VAL A 226 -35.54 -34.25 11.15
CA VAL A 226 -36.02 -34.98 9.95
C VAL A 226 -34.84 -35.55 9.16
N LYS A 227 -33.75 -34.79 9.01
CA LYS A 227 -32.57 -35.26 8.27
C LYS A 227 -31.87 -36.43 8.98
N GLU A 228 -31.85 -36.45 10.31
CA GLU A 228 -31.19 -37.50 11.08
C GLU A 228 -32.08 -38.74 11.32
N SER A 229 -33.36 -38.51 11.64
CA SER A 229 -34.26 -39.55 12.19
C SER A 229 -35.49 -39.84 11.32
N GLY A 230 -35.71 -39.06 10.25
CA GLY A 230 -36.82 -39.23 9.31
C GLY A 230 -38.14 -38.57 9.75
N TYR A 231 -38.19 -37.97 10.94
CA TYR A 231 -39.30 -37.16 11.44
C TYR A 231 -38.75 -36.04 12.33
N GLY A 232 -39.52 -34.95 12.52
CA GLY A 232 -39.10 -33.85 13.37
C GLY A 232 -40.29 -33.12 13.98
N VAL A 233 -40.12 -32.65 15.21
CA VAL A 233 -41.21 -32.06 16.00
C VAL A 233 -40.99 -30.56 16.14
N VAL A 234 -41.94 -29.76 15.66
CA VAL A 234 -41.92 -28.31 15.84
C VAL A 234 -42.62 -27.97 17.16
N THR A 235 -41.87 -27.54 18.16
CA THR A 235 -42.44 -26.98 19.39
C THR A 235 -42.82 -25.51 19.20
N PRO A 236 -44.11 -25.13 19.33
CA PRO A 236 -44.55 -23.74 19.19
C PRO A 236 -43.91 -22.85 20.26
N ARG A 237 -43.54 -21.63 19.89
CA ARG A 237 -42.95 -20.67 20.83
C ARG A 237 -44.04 -20.08 21.72
N LEU A 238 -43.67 -19.61 22.91
CA LEU A 238 -44.61 -19.04 23.91
C LEU A 238 -45.45 -17.88 23.33
N GLU A 239 -44.89 -17.14 22.37
CA GLU A 239 -45.52 -16.02 21.66
C GLU A 239 -46.65 -16.45 20.71
N GLU A 240 -46.73 -17.73 20.36
CA GLU A 240 -47.74 -18.32 19.47
C GLU A 240 -48.84 -19.08 20.23
N MET A 241 -48.72 -19.16 21.57
CA MET A 241 -49.71 -19.81 22.42
C MET A 241 -50.91 -18.89 22.62
N PHE A 242 -51.98 -19.12 21.86
CA PHE A 242 -53.30 -18.57 22.16
C PHE A 242 -53.88 -19.34 23.36
N LEU A 243 -53.96 -18.67 24.51
CA LEU A 243 -54.77 -19.13 25.64
C LEU A 243 -56.23 -18.84 25.32
N GLU A 244 -56.96 -19.86 24.87
CA GLU A 244 -58.43 -19.80 24.85
C GLU A 244 -58.96 -19.83 26.29
N GLU A 245 -60.02 -19.05 26.56
CA GLU A 245 -60.73 -19.16 27.83
C GLU A 245 -61.33 -20.57 27.95
N PRO A 246 -61.21 -21.23 29.12
CA PRO A 246 -61.76 -22.57 29.28
C PRO A 246 -63.28 -22.53 29.12
N GLU A 247 -63.82 -23.29 28.17
CA GLU A 247 -65.27 -23.56 28.11
C GLU A 247 -65.67 -24.46 29.29
N LEU A 248 -66.76 -24.06 29.97
CA LEU A 248 -67.38 -24.74 31.12
C LEU A 248 -68.35 -25.83 30.68
#